data_AF-A0A6A3JQQ9-F1
#
_entry.id   AF-A0A6A3JQQ9-F1
#
_cell.length_a   1.000
_cell.length_b   1.000
_cell.length_c   1.000
_cell.angle_alpha   90.00
_cell.angle_beta   90.00
_cell.angle_gamma   90.00
#
_symmetry.space_group_name_H-M   'P 1'
#
loop_
_entity.id
_entity.type
_entity.pdbx_description
1 polymer ?
#
loop_
_entity_poly.entity_id
_entity_poly.type
_entity_poly.pdbx_seq_one_letter_code
_entity_poly.pdbx_strand_id
1 'polypeptide(L)'
;MSSDTDEDAELYSSDDEEDFILLLLSAQRTPLKRKRGGSKPGKAANLDRDFEAAHARLWKDYFSENPTYPAGLFRRRNRMSRDLFVRLMDAVVEHDPDLSSVWTV
;
A
#
# COMPACT_ATOMS: atom_id res chain seq x y z
N MET A 1 46.55 -58.80 19.99
CA MET A 1 46.94 -57.38 20.01
C MET A 1 46.79 -56.86 18.59
N SER A 2 46.35 -55.60 18.46
CA SER A 2 45.87 -54.90 17.25
C SER A 2 44.41 -55.22 16.92
N SER A 3 43.53 -54.25 16.60
CA SER A 3 43.73 -52.84 16.19
C SER A 3 42.35 -52.14 16.12
N ASP A 4 42.31 -50.82 16.38
CA ASP A 4 41.57 -49.74 15.65
C ASP A 4 40.03 -49.85 15.52
N THR A 5 39.17 -48.84 15.61
CA THR A 5 39.25 -47.36 15.54
C THR A 5 37.82 -46.81 15.78
N ASP A 6 37.75 -45.57 16.31
CA ASP A 6 36.77 -44.47 16.07
C ASP A 6 35.25 -44.76 16.21
N GLU A 7 34.34 -43.88 16.61
CA GLU A 7 34.21 -42.44 16.37
C GLU A 7 33.36 -41.81 17.48
N ASP A 8 33.89 -40.76 18.09
CA ASP A 8 33.09 -39.70 18.68
C ASP A 8 32.26 -39.04 17.56
N ALA A 9 30.96 -39.31 17.50
CA ALA A 9 30.02 -38.53 16.72
C ALA A 9 28.86 -38.13 17.65
N GLU A 10 29.11 -37.04 18.38
CA GLU A 10 28.12 -36.21 19.05
C GLU A 10 26.81 -36.16 18.24
N LEU A 11 25.77 -36.80 18.78
CA LEU A 11 24.43 -36.77 18.24
C LEU A 11 23.82 -35.38 18.52
N TYR A 12 24.20 -34.40 17.72
CA TYR A 12 23.41 -33.17 17.63
C TYR A 12 22.08 -33.55 16.98
N SER A 13 20.99 -33.40 17.71
CA SER A 13 19.66 -33.83 17.30
C SER A 13 19.28 -33.16 15.98
N SER A 14 19.03 -33.97 14.95
CA SER A 14 18.72 -33.56 13.58
C SER A 14 17.52 -32.59 13.46
N ASP A 15 16.67 -32.51 14.48
CA ASP A 15 15.48 -31.63 14.49
C ASP A 15 15.83 -30.14 14.65
N ASP A 16 16.92 -29.80 15.35
CA ASP A 16 17.26 -28.39 15.65
C ASP A 16 17.93 -27.68 14.46
N GLU A 17 18.71 -28.41 13.66
CA GLU A 17 19.38 -27.92 12.44
C GLU A 17 18.35 -27.56 11.36
N GLU A 18 17.32 -28.38 11.17
CA GLU A 18 16.24 -28.15 10.20
C GLU A 18 15.43 -26.90 10.57
N ASP A 19 15.09 -26.72 11.86
CA ASP A 19 14.39 -25.53 12.36
C ASP A 19 15.25 -24.26 12.26
N PHE A 20 16.57 -24.37 12.52
CA PHE A 20 17.52 -23.27 12.35
C PHE A 20 17.69 -22.87 10.88
N ILE A 21 17.78 -23.85 9.98
CA ILE A 21 17.82 -23.63 8.52
C ILE A 21 16.50 -23.01 8.06
N LEU A 22 15.35 -23.48 8.55
CA LEU A 22 14.03 -22.93 8.22
C LEU A 22 13.90 -21.47 8.67
N LEU A 23 14.40 -21.13 9.85
CA LEU A 23 14.44 -19.77 10.39
C LEU A 23 15.34 -18.86 9.53
N LEU A 24 16.55 -19.31 9.21
CA LEU A 24 17.51 -18.58 8.37
C LEU A 24 16.98 -18.36 6.94
N LEU A 25 16.29 -19.36 6.38
CA LEU A 25 15.65 -19.27 5.07
C LEU A 25 14.45 -18.30 5.08
N SER A 26 13.72 -18.21 6.21
CA SER A 26 12.62 -17.27 6.38
C SER A 26 13.07 -15.82 6.60
N ALA A 27 14.27 -15.61 7.18
CA ALA A 27 14.86 -14.31 7.41
C ALA A 27 15.38 -13.66 6.10
N GLN A 28 15.73 -14.46 5.10
CA GLN A 28 16.15 -14.00 3.76
C GLN A 28 14.99 -13.72 2.80
N ARG A 29 13.75 -13.55 3.30
CA ARG A 29 12.60 -13.13 2.49
C ARG A 29 12.89 -11.78 1.83
N THR A 30 13.25 -11.82 0.55
CA THR A 30 13.01 -10.70 -0.37
C THR A 30 11.55 -10.27 -0.23
N PRO A 31 11.20 -8.97 -0.32
CA PRO A 31 9.84 -8.53 -0.12
C PRO A 31 8.96 -9.22 -1.16
N LEU A 32 8.18 -10.20 -0.70
CA LEU A 32 7.18 -10.87 -1.52
C LEU A 32 6.30 -9.76 -2.11
N LYS A 33 6.38 -9.57 -3.44
CA LYS A 33 5.52 -8.62 -4.17
C LYS A 33 4.10 -8.87 -3.71
N ARG A 34 3.53 -7.96 -2.92
CA ARG A 34 2.12 -8.02 -2.54
C ARG A 34 1.35 -8.06 -3.85
N LYS A 35 0.63 -9.16 -4.11
CA LYS A 35 -0.28 -9.20 -5.26
C LYS A 35 -1.23 -8.01 -5.09
N ARG A 36 -1.12 -7.00 -5.98
CA ARG A 36 -2.02 -5.86 -6.00
C ARG A 36 -3.44 -6.43 -6.15
N GLY A 37 -4.25 -6.27 -5.10
CA GLY A 37 -5.62 -6.75 -5.07
C GLY A 37 -6.46 -5.87 -5.97
N GLY A 38 -6.59 -6.25 -7.25
CA GLY A 38 -7.56 -5.65 -8.16
C GLY A 38 -8.98 -6.11 -7.84
N SER A 39 -9.92 -5.72 -8.70
CA SER A 39 -11.29 -6.22 -8.63
C SER A 39 -11.27 -7.75 -8.60
N LYS A 40 -11.97 -8.34 -7.62
CA LYS A 40 -12.09 -9.80 -7.53
C LYS A 40 -13.15 -10.27 -8.52
N PRO A 41 -12.86 -11.27 -9.38
CA PRO A 41 -13.88 -11.86 -10.24
C PRO A 41 -15.08 -12.35 -9.41
N GLY A 42 -16.29 -12.13 -9.92
CA GLY A 42 -17.55 -12.44 -9.22
C GLY A 42 -18.10 -11.33 -8.30
N LYS A 43 -17.41 -10.20 -8.18
CA LYS A 43 -17.98 -8.98 -7.56
C LYS A 43 -18.85 -8.23 -8.58
N ALA A 44 -19.91 -7.57 -8.11
CA ALA A 44 -20.73 -6.69 -8.93
C ALA A 44 -19.87 -5.58 -9.56
N ALA A 45 -20.26 -5.15 -10.77
CA ALA A 45 -19.60 -4.05 -11.45
C ALA A 45 -19.67 -2.77 -10.60
N ASN A 46 -18.70 -1.87 -10.81
CA ASN A 46 -18.76 -0.54 -10.20
C ASN A 46 -20.02 0.17 -10.69
N LEU A 47 -20.77 0.75 -9.76
CA LEU A 47 -21.88 1.62 -10.11
C LEU A 47 -21.32 2.90 -10.73
N ASP A 48 -21.93 3.33 -11.82
CA ASP A 48 -21.72 4.66 -12.34
C ASP A 48 -22.37 5.67 -11.39
N ARG A 49 -21.52 6.41 -10.67
CA ARG A 49 -21.94 7.39 -9.66
C ARG A 49 -21.78 8.82 -10.14
N ASP A 50 -21.54 9.02 -11.44
CA ASP A 50 -21.28 10.33 -12.02
C ASP A 50 -20.11 11.02 -11.30
N PHE A 51 -18.91 10.48 -11.53
CA PHE A 51 -17.68 10.98 -10.91
C PHE A 51 -17.45 12.47 -11.21
N GLU A 52 -17.79 12.89 -12.42
CA GLU A 52 -17.60 14.26 -12.89
C GLU A 52 -18.49 15.25 -12.12
N ALA A 53 -19.78 14.95 -11.94
CA ALA A 53 -20.64 15.79 -11.11
C ALA A 53 -20.24 15.74 -9.62
N ALA A 54 -19.72 14.61 -9.13
CA ALA A 54 -19.18 14.53 -7.78
C ALA A 54 -17.95 15.43 -7.61
N HIS A 55 -17.04 15.42 -8.59
CA HIS A 55 -15.84 16.26 -8.62
C HIS A 55 -16.20 17.74 -8.64
N ALA A 56 -17.11 18.16 -9.54
CA ALA A 56 -17.55 19.55 -9.64
C ALA A 56 -18.16 20.06 -8.32
N ARG A 57 -18.96 19.21 -7.64
CA ARG A 57 -19.51 19.54 -6.31
C ARG A 57 -18.42 19.68 -5.26
N LEU A 58 -17.47 18.73 -5.20
CA LEU A 58 -16.36 18.79 -4.27
C LEU A 58 -15.53 20.08 -4.45
N TRP A 59 -15.25 20.43 -5.70
CA TRP A 59 -14.51 21.64 -6.05
C TRP A 59 -15.25 22.90 -5.61
N LYS A 60 -16.53 23.03 -5.97
CA LYS A 60 -17.37 24.16 -5.58
C LYS A 60 -17.44 24.33 -4.06
N ASP A 61 -17.62 23.22 -3.34
CA ASP A 61 -17.83 23.22 -1.90
C ASP A 61 -16.60 23.67 -1.10
N TYR A 62 -15.40 23.29 -1.54
CA TYR A 62 -14.18 23.41 -0.71
C TYR A 62 -12.98 24.09 -1.38
N PHE A 63 -12.92 24.15 -2.71
CA PHE A 63 -11.73 24.59 -3.44
C PHE A 63 -11.93 25.82 -4.32
N SER A 64 -13.18 26.19 -4.62
CA SER A 64 -13.51 27.42 -5.34
C SER A 64 -13.03 28.69 -4.61
N GLU A 65 -12.98 29.82 -5.32
CA GLU A 65 -12.57 31.12 -4.77
C GLU A 65 -13.42 31.54 -3.56
N ASN A 66 -14.73 31.28 -3.62
CA ASN A 66 -15.67 31.48 -2.53
C ASN A 66 -16.30 30.13 -2.13
N PRO A 67 -15.59 29.30 -1.32
CA PRO A 67 -16.05 27.97 -0.98
C PRO A 67 -17.30 28.04 -0.10
N THR A 68 -18.23 27.11 -0.34
CA THR A 68 -19.48 27.03 0.46
C THR A 68 -19.19 26.65 1.91
N TYR A 69 -18.14 25.87 2.16
CA TYR A 69 -17.77 25.44 3.51
C TYR A 69 -16.34 25.85 3.89
N PRO A 70 -16.11 26.24 5.15
CA PRO A 70 -14.77 26.56 5.63
C PRO A 70 -13.87 25.33 5.72
N ALA A 71 -12.55 25.55 5.68
CA ALA A 71 -11.53 24.49 5.70
C ALA A 71 -11.61 23.55 6.93
N GLY A 72 -12.11 24.03 8.07
CA GLY A 72 -12.32 23.18 9.25
C GLY A 72 -13.33 22.05 9.01
N LEU A 73 -14.37 22.29 8.20
CA LEU A 73 -15.35 21.26 7.84
C LEU A 73 -14.76 20.26 6.83
N PHE A 74 -13.90 20.71 5.92
CA PHE A 74 -13.15 19.81 5.05
C PHE A 74 -12.34 18.81 5.89
N ARG A 75 -11.62 19.28 6.91
CA ARG A 75 -10.86 18.41 7.82
C ARG A 75 -11.73 17.43 8.57
N ARG A 76 -12.91 17.85 9.05
CA ARG A 76 -13.83 16.94 9.74
C ARG A 76 -14.39 15.86 8.80
N ARG A 77 -14.74 16.22 7.57
CA ARG A 77 -15.36 15.30 6.59
C ARG A 77 -14.36 14.35 5.95
N ASN A 78 -13.25 14.88 5.43
CA ASN A 78 -12.23 14.11 4.71
C ASN A 78 -11.10 13.62 5.61
N ARG A 79 -11.12 13.99 6.91
CA ARG A 79 -10.11 13.60 7.91
C ARG A 79 -8.69 14.08 7.54
N MET A 80 -8.58 15.09 6.68
CA MET A 80 -7.36 15.66 6.09
C MET A 80 -7.50 17.17 5.99
N SER A 81 -6.42 17.95 6.20
CA SER A 81 -6.46 19.40 5.93
C SER A 81 -6.51 19.67 4.42
N ARG A 82 -7.20 20.75 4.04
CA ARG A 82 -7.29 21.20 2.64
C ARG A 82 -5.90 21.38 2.02
N ASP A 83 -4.99 22.02 2.74
CA ASP A 83 -3.65 22.30 2.23
C ASP A 83 -2.82 21.03 2.04
N LEU A 84 -3.01 20.01 2.88
CA LEU A 84 -2.34 18.72 2.70
C LEU A 84 -2.87 18.03 1.43
N PHE A 85 -4.17 18.12 1.17
CA PHE A 85 -4.76 17.59 -0.05
C PHE A 85 -4.12 18.23 -1.30
N VAL A 86 -3.99 19.56 -1.31
CA VAL A 86 -3.36 20.29 -2.42
C VAL A 86 -1.92 19.84 -2.62
N ARG A 87 -1.11 19.78 -1.57
CA ARG A 87 0.29 19.31 -1.67
C ARG A 87 0.42 17.88 -2.18
N LEU A 88 -0.49 17.00 -1.77
CA LEU A 88 -0.52 15.63 -2.28
C LEU A 88 -0.89 15.60 -3.76
N MET A 89 -1.84 16.44 -4.18
CA MET A 89 -2.25 16.54 -5.58
C MET A 89 -1.09 17.04 -6.45
N ASP A 90 -0.40 18.09 -6.02
CA ASP A 90 0.78 18.63 -6.70
C ASP A 90 1.88 17.56 -6.82
N ALA A 91 2.20 16.86 -5.72
CA ALA A 91 3.21 15.81 -5.72
C ALA A 91 2.83 14.61 -6.62
N VAL A 92 1.54 14.26 -6.70
CA VAL A 92 1.06 13.20 -7.57
C VAL A 92 1.18 13.61 -9.04
N VAL A 93 0.81 14.84 -9.38
CA VAL A 93 0.92 15.37 -10.74
C VAL A 93 2.39 15.50 -11.18
N GLU A 94 3.28 15.90 -10.26
CA GLU A 94 4.72 15.95 -10.52
C GLU A 94 5.28 14.55 -10.83
N HIS A 95 4.81 13.53 -10.11
CA HIS A 95 5.35 12.17 -10.25
C HIS A 95 4.71 11.36 -11.37
N ASP A 96 3.46 11.67 -11.73
CA ASP A 96 2.69 11.03 -12.80
C ASP A 96 2.00 12.12 -13.66
N PRO A 97 2.73 12.67 -14.65
CA PRO A 97 2.24 13.80 -15.45
C PRO A 97 0.99 13.45 -16.28
N ASP A 98 0.76 12.17 -16.57
CA ASP A 98 -0.41 11.73 -17.33
C ASP A 98 -1.71 11.98 -16.54
N LEU A 99 -1.64 11.98 -15.21
CA LEU A 99 -2.75 12.35 -14.34
C LEU A 99 -3.11 13.83 -14.43
N SER A 100 -2.21 14.70 -14.90
CA SER A 100 -2.53 16.14 -15.08
C SER A 100 -3.75 16.35 -15.98
N SER A 101 -3.90 15.50 -17.01
CA SER A 101 -5.00 15.55 -17.97
C SER A 101 -6.33 15.01 -17.44
N VAL A 102 -6.31 14.24 -16.34
CA VAL A 102 -7.50 13.69 -15.67
C VAL A 102 -8.02 14.64 -14.59
N TRP A 103 -7.14 15.46 -14.01
CA TRP A 103 -7.46 16.37 -12.90
C TRP A 103 -7.55 17.85 -13.29
N THR A 104 -7.18 18.21 -14.53
CA THR A 104 -7.40 19.56 -15.08
C THR A 104 -8.69 19.57 -15.89
N VAL A 105 -9.75 20.17 -15.34
CA VAL A 105 -10.95 20.64 -16.06
C VAL A 105 -10.86 22.14 -16.23
#